data_AF-A0A510U1K5-F1
#
_entry.id   AF-A0A510U1K5-F1
#
_cell.length_a   1.000
_cell.length_b   1.000
_cell.length_c   1.000
_cell.angle_alpha   90.00
_cell.angle_beta   90.00
_cell.angle_gamma   90.00
#
_symmetry.space_group_name_H-M   'P 1'
#
loop_
_entity.id
_entity.type
_entity.pdbx_description
1 polymer ?
#
loop_
_entity_poly.entity_id
_entity_poly.type
_entity_poly.pdbx_seq_one_letter_code
_entity_poly.pdbx_strand_id
1 'polypeptide(L)'
;MNTEDKDWLMRQVRAFATGLGALLSKDSLRDFLEYKHYDSAIITDDDLDALIVYAQFQRLAEARQLSATDLAAASGIAADRLAAFTKGTALPTTAEQRQMQEFLDHAAE
;
A
#
# COMPACT_ATOMS: atom_id res chain seq x y z
N MET A 1 16.00 -2.04 17.40
CA MET A 1 15.60 -3.05 16.40
C MET A 1 15.55 -2.38 15.05
N ASN A 2 16.08 -3.04 14.03
CA ASN A 2 16.70 -2.40 12.89
C ASN A 2 15.62 -1.95 11.88
N THR A 3 15.74 -0.77 11.29
CA THR A 3 14.84 -0.27 10.22
C THR A 3 14.70 -1.31 9.09
N GLU A 4 15.74 -2.11 8.89
CA GLU A 4 15.82 -3.23 7.96
C GLU A 4 14.82 -4.36 8.25
N ASP A 5 14.56 -4.69 9.53
CA ASP A 5 13.59 -5.72 9.91
C ASP A 5 12.18 -5.27 9.56
N LYS A 6 11.86 -3.99 9.86
CA LYS A 6 10.58 -3.37 9.50
C LYS A 6 10.40 -3.32 7.98
N ASP A 7 11.42 -2.91 7.24
CA ASP A 7 11.36 -2.82 5.77
C ASP A 7 11.15 -4.19 5.12
N TRP A 8 11.83 -5.23 5.61
CA TRP A 8 11.63 -6.59 5.14
C TRP A 8 10.20 -7.07 5.41
N LEU A 9 9.68 -6.81 6.61
CA LEU A 9 8.35 -7.22 7.02
C LEU A 9 7.26 -6.53 6.22
N MET A 10 7.39 -5.22 6.02
CA MET A 10 6.48 -4.42 5.19
C MET A 10 6.40 -4.94 3.75
N ARG A 11 7.50 -5.44 3.18
CA ARG A 11 7.47 -6.09 1.85
C ARG A 11 6.63 -7.38 1.86
N GLN A 12 6.69 -8.18 2.92
CA GLN A 12 5.89 -9.41 3.06
C GLN A 12 4.40 -9.08 3.21
N VAL A 13 4.06 -8.17 4.11
CA VAL A 13 2.67 -7.75 4.36
C VAL A 13 2.06 -7.14 3.10
N ARG A 14 2.85 -6.37 2.35
CA ARG A 14 2.41 -5.80 1.08
C ARG A 14 2.13 -6.84 0.01
N ALA A 15 3.02 -7.82 -0.18
CA ALA A 15 2.79 -8.90 -1.14
C ALA A 15 1.50 -9.66 -0.81
N PHE A 16 1.26 -9.89 0.49
CA PHE A 16 0.00 -10.46 0.97
C PHE A 16 -1.20 -9.55 0.69
N ALA A 17 -1.11 -8.25 0.96
CA ALA A 17 -2.16 -7.28 0.73
C ALA A 17 -2.60 -7.21 -0.74
N THR A 18 -1.63 -7.18 -1.67
CA THR A 18 -1.91 -7.21 -3.12
C THR A 18 -2.58 -8.52 -3.54
N GLY A 19 -2.28 -9.64 -2.89
CA GLY A 19 -2.91 -10.94 -3.16
C GLY A 19 -4.35 -11.08 -2.63
N LEU A 20 -4.72 -10.35 -1.57
CA LEU A 20 -6.04 -10.46 -0.94
C LEU A 20 -7.17 -9.73 -1.70
N GLY A 21 -6.84 -8.69 -2.45
CA GLY A 21 -7.82 -7.94 -3.24
C GLY A 21 -9.00 -7.43 -2.39
N ALA A 22 -10.21 -7.98 -2.60
CA ALA A 22 -11.43 -7.53 -1.93
C ALA A 22 -11.55 -7.95 -0.46
N LEU A 23 -10.75 -8.91 -0.02
CA LEU A 23 -10.71 -9.39 1.36
C LEU A 23 -9.69 -8.62 2.22
N LEU A 24 -9.02 -7.62 1.65
CA LEU A 24 -8.03 -6.84 2.35
C LEU A 24 -8.67 -5.95 3.41
N SER A 25 -8.35 -6.22 4.68
CA SER A 25 -8.71 -5.41 5.83
C SER A 25 -7.56 -5.34 6.82
N LYS A 26 -7.61 -4.39 7.76
CA LYS A 26 -6.61 -4.28 8.83
C LYS A 26 -6.54 -5.56 9.66
N ASP A 27 -7.69 -6.16 9.96
CA ASP A 27 -7.77 -7.43 10.69
C ASP A 27 -7.10 -8.56 9.92
N SER A 28 -7.34 -8.66 8.60
CA SER A 28 -6.67 -9.67 7.76
C SER A 28 -5.15 -9.51 7.73
N LEU A 29 -4.65 -8.27 7.78
CA LEU A 29 -3.21 -8.02 7.88
C LEU A 29 -2.66 -8.37 9.26
N ARG A 30 -3.38 -8.08 10.35
CA ARG A 30 -2.99 -8.47 11.70
C ARG A 30 -2.95 -9.99 11.86
N ASP A 31 -3.97 -10.69 11.39
CA ASP A 31 -4.03 -12.16 11.41
C ASP A 31 -2.83 -12.77 10.68
N PHE A 32 -2.41 -12.17 9.56
CA PHE A 32 -1.22 -12.60 8.83
C PHE A 32 0.07 -12.37 9.63
N LEU A 33 0.21 -11.22 10.29
CA LEU A 33 1.36 -10.93 11.15
C LEU A 33 1.47 -11.92 12.30
N GLU A 34 0.36 -12.17 13.00
CA GLU A 34 0.29 -13.13 14.10
C GLU A 34 0.59 -14.55 13.62
N TYR A 35 -0.01 -14.97 12.51
CA TYR A 35 0.23 -16.28 11.90
C TYR A 35 1.69 -16.51 11.53
N LYS A 36 2.38 -15.47 11.04
CA LYS A 36 3.80 -15.54 10.68
C LYS A 36 4.74 -15.39 11.87
N HIS A 37 4.20 -15.25 13.09
CA HIS A 37 4.97 -14.95 14.30
C HIS A 37 5.88 -13.74 14.14
N TYR A 38 5.41 -12.76 13.37
CA TYR A 38 6.09 -11.48 13.23
C TYR A 38 5.86 -10.66 14.49
N ASP A 39 6.89 -9.91 14.89
CA ASP A 39 6.75 -9.00 16.02
C ASP A 39 5.83 -7.84 15.63
N SER A 40 4.56 -7.97 16.01
CA SER A 40 3.51 -7.01 15.71
C SER A 40 3.75 -5.65 16.38
N ALA A 41 4.68 -5.54 17.34
CA ALA A 41 5.07 -4.25 17.90
C ALA A 41 5.90 -3.40 16.92
N ILE A 42 6.43 -4.00 15.84
CA ILE A 42 7.22 -3.31 14.81
C ILE A 42 6.33 -2.57 13.80
N ILE A 43 5.15 -3.12 13.50
CA ILE A 43 4.21 -2.55 12.54
C ILE A 43 3.10 -1.83 13.29
N THR A 44 2.98 -0.53 13.02
CA THR A 44 1.93 0.29 13.60
C THR A 44 0.64 0.19 12.79
N ASP A 45 -0.46 0.63 13.40
CA ASP A 45 -1.73 0.76 12.70
C ASP A 45 -1.64 1.67 11.46
N ASP A 46 -0.85 2.74 11.55
CA ASP A 46 -0.60 3.66 10.43
C ASP A 46 0.13 2.97 9.27
N ASP A 47 1.05 2.05 9.57
CA ASP A 47 1.73 1.25 8.55
C ASP A 47 0.74 0.30 7.84
N LEU A 48 -0.20 -0.29 8.58
CA LEU A 48 -1.25 -1.14 8.02
C LEU A 48 -2.23 -0.33 7.17
N ASP A 49 -2.64 0.86 7.64
CA ASP A 49 -3.51 1.76 6.89
C ASP A 49 -2.85 2.20 5.58
N ALA A 50 -1.57 2.56 5.62
CA ALA A 50 -0.79 2.90 4.44
C ALA A 50 -0.79 1.77 3.39
N LEU A 51 -0.65 0.52 3.84
CA LEU A 51 -0.67 -0.65 2.97
C LEU A 51 -2.04 -0.90 2.36
N ILE A 52 -3.10 -0.71 3.13
CA ILE A 52 -4.48 -0.86 2.65
C ILE A 52 -4.78 0.18 1.58
N VAL A 53 -4.51 1.46 1.85
CA VAL A 53 -4.72 2.56 0.91
C VAL A 53 -3.93 2.31 -0.37
N TYR A 54 -2.67 1.90 -0.25
CA TYR A 54 -1.84 1.60 -1.41
C TYR A 54 -2.38 0.44 -2.25
N ALA A 55 -2.79 -0.66 -1.61
CA ALA A 55 -3.33 -1.82 -2.32
C ALA A 55 -4.66 -1.50 -3.03
N GLN A 56 -5.53 -0.72 -2.39
CA GLN A 56 -6.77 -0.23 -3.02
C GLN A 56 -6.48 0.68 -4.21
N PHE A 57 -5.52 1.60 -4.05
CA PHE A 57 -5.07 2.50 -5.10
C PHE A 57 -4.56 1.75 -6.33
N GLN A 58 -3.68 0.76 -6.15
CA GLN A 58 -3.19 -0.08 -7.24
C GLN A 58 -4.32 -0.84 -7.93
N ARG A 59 -5.22 -1.42 -7.14
CA ARG A 59 -6.35 -2.19 -7.69
C ARG A 59 -7.27 -1.32 -8.53
N LEU A 60 -7.55 -0.10 -8.10
CA LEU A 60 -8.37 0.83 -8.87
C LEU A 60 -7.67 1.23 -10.17
N ALA A 61 -6.36 1.49 -10.12
CA ALA A 61 -5.57 1.80 -11.31
C ALA A 61 -5.59 0.65 -12.33
N GLU A 62 -5.44 -0.60 -11.86
CA GLU A 62 -5.54 -1.80 -12.69
C GLU A 62 -6.94 -2.00 -13.26
N ALA A 63 -7.99 -1.83 -12.43
CA ALA A 63 -9.38 -1.97 -12.86
C ALA A 63 -9.77 -0.93 -13.93
N ARG A 64 -9.20 0.27 -13.86
CA ARG A 64 -9.39 1.35 -14.85
C ARG A 64 -8.39 1.27 -16.01
N GLN A 65 -7.50 0.28 -16.03
CA GLN A 65 -6.44 0.12 -17.04
C GLN A 65 -5.60 1.39 -17.23
N LEU A 66 -5.37 2.14 -16.14
CA LEU A 66 -4.62 3.40 -16.21
C LEU A 66 -3.16 3.12 -16.54
N SER A 67 -2.63 3.86 -17.52
CA SER A 67 -1.19 3.86 -17.74
C SER A 67 -0.46 4.52 -16.57
N ALA A 68 0.84 4.27 -16.43
CA ALA A 68 1.64 4.94 -15.39
C ALA A 68 1.58 6.47 -15.50
N THR A 69 1.47 7.00 -16.72
CA THR A 69 1.34 8.43 -17.00
C THR A 69 -0.02 8.96 -16.55
N ASP A 70 -1.11 8.24 -16.85
CA ASP A 70 -2.46 8.65 -16.45
C ASP A 70 -2.64 8.56 -14.94
N LEU A 71 -2.07 7.53 -14.32
CA LEU A 71 -2.08 7.37 -12.87
C LEU A 71 -1.31 8.49 -12.18
N ALA A 72 -0.13 8.87 -12.69
CA ALA A 72 0.63 10.00 -12.17
C ALA A 72 -0.15 11.32 -12.31
N ALA A 73 -0.79 11.55 -13.45
CA ALA A 73 -1.60 12.74 -13.68
C ALA A 73 -2.83 12.79 -12.76
N ALA A 74 -3.52 11.66 -12.58
CA ALA A 74 -4.75 11.59 -11.80
C ALA A 74 -4.53 11.59 -10.28
N SER A 75 -3.43 11.00 -9.81
CA SER A 75 -3.10 10.95 -8.38
C SER A 75 -2.24 12.14 -7.91
N GLY A 76 -1.62 12.88 -8.82
CA GLY A 76 -0.64 13.91 -8.46
C GLY A 76 0.67 13.37 -7.87
N ILE A 77 0.89 12.04 -7.95
CA ILE A 77 2.10 11.38 -7.50
C ILE A 77 3.06 11.23 -8.68
N ALA A 78 4.34 11.54 -8.47
CA ALA A 78 5.34 11.43 -9.51
C ALA A 78 5.52 9.98 -10.01
N ALA A 79 5.73 9.81 -11.31
CA ALA A 79 5.79 8.49 -11.95
C ALA A 79 6.95 7.61 -11.45
N ASP A 80 8.07 8.21 -11.08
CA ASP A 80 9.22 7.53 -10.46
C ASP A 80 8.87 7.00 -9.06
N ARG A 81 8.10 7.77 -8.28
CA ARG A 81 7.57 7.35 -6.97
C ARG A 81 6.58 6.20 -7.12
N LEU A 82 5.64 6.30 -8.05
CA LEU A 82 4.71 5.20 -8.37
C LEU A 82 5.45 3.92 -8.78
N ALA A 83 6.50 4.04 -9.60
CA ALA A 83 7.33 2.91 -10.00
C ALA A 83 8.11 2.31 -8.81
N ALA A 84 8.65 3.15 -7.91
CA ALA A 84 9.31 2.71 -6.69
C ALA A 84 8.35 1.99 -5.74
N PHE A 85 7.09 2.43 -5.70
CA PHE A 85 6.05 1.69 -5.02
C PHE A 85 5.86 0.36 -5.71
N THR A 86 5.48 0.27 -6.97
CA THR A 86 5.21 -1.02 -7.64
C THR A 86 6.34 -2.05 -7.47
N LYS A 87 7.60 -1.62 -7.43
CA LYS A 87 8.79 -2.48 -7.23
C LYS A 87 9.05 -2.89 -5.76
N GLY A 88 8.28 -2.40 -4.81
CA GLY A 88 8.47 -2.66 -3.38
C GLY A 88 9.71 -1.99 -2.77
N THR A 89 10.31 -1.02 -3.48
CA THR A 89 11.56 -0.36 -3.07
C THR A 89 11.33 0.87 -2.20
N ALA A 90 10.09 1.36 -2.12
CA ALA A 90 9.71 2.48 -1.26
C ALA A 90 8.31 2.27 -0.67
N LEU A 91 8.09 2.84 0.51
CA LEU A 91 6.77 3.01 1.11
C LEU A 91 6.21 4.42 0.81
N PRO A 92 4.89 4.58 0.73
CA PRO A 92 4.27 5.89 0.56
C PRO A 92 4.53 6.78 1.78
N THR A 93 4.94 8.02 1.55
CA THR A 93 4.96 9.05 2.61
C THR A 93 3.54 9.44 3.01
N THR A 94 3.37 10.10 4.16
CA THR A 94 2.05 10.60 4.60
C THR A 94 1.38 11.51 3.56
N ALA A 95 2.14 12.32 2.84
CA ALA A 95 1.62 13.17 1.77
C ALA A 95 1.08 12.34 0.60
N GLU A 96 1.83 11.31 0.18
CA GLU A 96 1.44 10.44 -0.92
C GLU A 96 0.28 9.51 -0.54
N GLN A 97 0.20 9.08 0.72
CA GLN A 97 -0.96 8.36 1.23
C GLN A 97 -2.23 9.20 1.12
N ARG A 98 -2.15 10.50 1.47
CA ARG A 98 -3.28 11.41 1.32
C ARG A 98 -3.69 11.54 -0.16
N GLN A 99 -2.73 11.70 -1.07
CA GLN A 99 -3.00 11.76 -2.51
C GLN A 99 -3.67 10.47 -3.04
N MET A 100 -3.22 9.30 -2.57
CA MET A 100 -3.85 8.02 -2.91
C MET A 100 -5.28 7.94 -2.38
N GLN A 101 -5.52 8.41 -1.15
CA GLN A 101 -6.86 8.44 -0.55
C GLN A 101 -7.80 9.38 -1.31
N GLU A 102 -7.34 10.59 -1.63
CA GLU A 102 -8.11 11.56 -2.44
C GLU A 102 -8.50 10.97 -3.80
N PHE A 103 -7.57 10.27 -4.45
CA PHE A 103 -7.84 9.56 -5.70
C PHE A 103 -8.91 8.46 -5.56
N LEU A 104 -8.87 7.70 -4.46
CA LEU A 104 -9.85 6.66 -4.16
C LEU A 104 -11.24 7.24 -3.88
N ASP A 105 -11.32 8.32 -3.12
CA ASP A 105 -12.57 8.97 -2.75
C ASP A 105 -13.27 9.56 -3.99
N HIS A 106 -12.54 10.24 -4.87
CA HIS A 106 -13.05 10.75 -6.15
C HIS A 106 -13.45 9.65 -7.15
N ALA A 107 -13.02 8.42 -6.93
CA ALA A 107 -13.39 7.30 -7.78
C ALA A 107 -14.64 6.56 -7.32
N ALA A 108 -15.12 6.83 -6.10
CA ALA A 108 -16.34 6.28 -5.52
C ALA A 108 -17.59 7.12 -5.85
N GLU A 109 -17.41 8.34 -6.36
CA GLU A 109 -18.44 9.21 -6.94
C GLU A 109 -18.80 8.81 -8.38
#